data_AF-A0A368TM52-F1
#
_entry.id   AF-A0A368TM52-F1
#
_cell.length_a   1.000
_cell.length_b   1.000
_cell.length_c   1.000
_cell.angle_alpha   90.00
_cell.angle_beta   90.00
_cell.angle_gamma   90.00
#
_symmetry.space_group_name_H-M   'P 1'
#
loop_
_entity.id
_entity.type
_entity.pdbx_description
1 polymer ?
#
loop_
_entity_poly.entity_id
_entity_poly.type
_entity_poly.pdbx_seq_one_letter_code
_entity_poly.pdbx_strand_id
1 'polypeptide(L)'
;MNISLSDKHRRNLEEIAKEEKVRTADAIRAIFELGLKEWELRKALRLYREGKTTLWKAAEIAELTLHELIDIIDREGIPYDYDVDATLDYVPFTMN
;
A
#
# COMPACT_ATOMS: atom_id res chain seq x y z
N MET A 1 -9.83 -14.88 18.16
CA MET A 1 -8.91 -13.82 18.64
C MET A 1 -9.73 -12.79 19.39
N ASN A 2 -9.39 -12.46 20.64
CA ASN A 2 -10.07 -11.40 21.40
C ASN A 2 -9.19 -10.14 21.36
N ILE A 3 -9.65 -9.08 20.69
CA ILE A 3 -8.91 -7.80 20.62
C ILE A 3 -9.48 -6.88 21.71
N SER A 4 -8.62 -6.42 22.61
CA SER A 4 -9.00 -5.38 23.58
C SER A 4 -8.94 -4.01 22.90
N LEU A 5 -10.09 -3.36 22.77
CA LEU A 5 -10.22 -2.01 22.24
C LEU A 5 -10.52 -1.03 23.37
N SER A 6 -9.82 0.11 23.35
CA SER A 6 -10.17 1.25 24.21
C SER A 6 -11.62 1.69 23.95
N ASP A 7 -12.27 2.27 24.95
CA ASP A 7 -13.64 2.77 24.79
C ASP A 7 -13.76 3.80 23.67
N LYS A 8 -12.70 4.57 23.40
CA LYS A 8 -12.63 5.50 22.28
C LYS A 8 -12.68 4.75 20.93
N HIS A 9 -11.83 3.74 20.73
CA HIS A 9 -11.80 3.01 19.46
C HIS A 9 -13.11 2.26 19.19
N ARG A 10 -13.75 1.73 20.25
CA ARG A 10 -15.05 1.08 20.13
C ARG A 10 -16.14 2.04 19.66
N ARG A 11 -16.23 3.23 20.28
CA ARG A 11 -17.17 4.28 19.85
C ARG A 11 -16.96 4.69 18.40
N ASN A 12 -15.71 4.94 18.01
CA ASN A 12 -15.39 5.30 16.62
C ASN A 12 -15.82 4.19 15.62
N LEU A 13 -15.60 2.92 15.96
CA LEU A 13 -16.00 1.80 15.10
C LEU A 13 -17.52 1.62 15.02
N GLU A 14 -18.24 1.88 16.11
CA GLU A 14 -19.71 1.88 16.12
C GLU A 14 -20.28 3.02 15.27
N GLU A 15 -19.67 4.20 15.32
CA GLU A 15 -20.02 5.34 14.46
C GLU A 15 -19.82 5.01 12.98
N ILE A 16 -18.65 4.49 12.61
CA ILE A 16 -18.36 4.04 11.23
C ILE A 16 -19.37 2.97 10.79
N ALA A 17 -19.63 1.97 11.63
CA ALA A 17 -20.58 0.91 11.30
C ALA A 17 -22.00 1.44 11.06
N LYS A 18 -22.42 2.45 11.85
CA LYS A 18 -23.71 3.11 11.69
C LYS A 18 -23.78 3.94 10.40
N GLU A 19 -22.73 4.69 10.09
CA GLU A 19 -22.62 5.51 8.88
C GLU A 19 -22.67 4.64 7.62
N GLU A 20 -21.89 3.57 7.60
CA GLU A 20 -21.79 2.61 6.49
C GLU A 20 -22.94 1.59 6.47
N LYS A 21 -23.82 1.61 7.48
CA LYS A 21 -24.94 0.66 7.65
C LYS A 21 -24.51 -0.80 7.63
N VAL A 22 -23.37 -1.10 8.23
CA VAL A 22 -22.80 -2.45 8.37
C VAL A 22 -22.78 -2.87 9.83
N ARG A 23 -22.47 -4.14 10.12
CA ARG A 23 -22.24 -4.55 11.52
C ARG A 23 -20.88 -4.04 11.98
N THR A 24 -20.72 -3.78 13.28
CA THR A 24 -19.45 -3.38 13.88
C THR A 24 -18.31 -4.34 13.55
N ALA A 25 -18.58 -5.65 13.51
CA ALA A 25 -17.58 -6.64 13.13
C ALA A 25 -17.10 -6.49 11.68
N ASP A 26 -17.97 -6.08 10.76
CA ASP A 26 -17.63 -5.89 9.35
C ASP A 26 -16.81 -4.59 9.17
N ALA A 27 -17.17 -3.53 9.89
CA ALA A 27 -16.36 -2.29 9.96
C ALA A 27 -14.96 -2.55 10.56
N ILE A 28 -14.87 -3.35 11.63
CA ILE A 28 -13.58 -3.74 12.23
C ILE A 28 -12.70 -4.45 11.21
N ARG A 29 -13.25 -5.41 10.46
CA ARG A 29 -12.49 -6.12 9.42
C ARG A 29 -12.01 -5.16 8.35
N ALA A 30 -12.88 -4.30 7.82
CA ALA A 30 -12.51 -3.35 6.77
C ALA A 30 -11.37 -2.42 7.22
N ILE A 31 -11.47 -1.83 8.42
CA ILE A 31 -10.43 -0.96 8.97
C ILE A 31 -9.13 -1.74 9.21
N PHE A 32 -9.22 -2.98 9.68
CA PHE A 32 -8.05 -3.82 9.89
C PHE A 32 -7.33 -4.15 8.58
N GLU A 33 -8.07 -4.51 7.53
CA GLU A 33 -7.49 -4.76 6.20
C GLU A 33 -6.82 -3.52 5.61
N LEU A 34 -7.43 -2.34 5.78
CA LEU A 34 -6.80 -1.07 5.40
C LEU A 34 -5.50 -0.84 6.16
N GLY A 35 -5.49 -1.12 7.48
CA GLY A 35 -4.30 -1.01 8.31
C GLY A 35 -3.19 -2.01 7.93
N LEU A 36 -3.54 -3.24 7.56
CA LEU A 36 -2.59 -4.24 7.09
C LEU A 36 -1.94 -3.82 5.76
N LYS A 37 -2.74 -3.42 4.77
CA LYS A 37 -2.24 -2.94 3.47
C LYS A 37 -1.29 -1.76 3.63
N GLU A 38 -1.65 -0.80 4.48
CA GLU A 38 -0.80 0.36 4.78
C GLU A 38 0.53 -0.06 5.44
N TRP A 39 0.49 -1.02 6.36
CA TRP A 39 1.69 -1.54 7.00
C TRP A 39 2.60 -2.27 6.00
N GLU A 40 2.03 -3.08 5.10
CA GLU A 40 2.73 -3.80 4.05
C GLU A 40 3.40 -2.85 3.07
N LEU A 41 2.68 -1.81 2.61
CA LEU A 41 3.24 -0.75 1.77
C LEU A 41 4.44 -0.06 2.46
N ARG A 42 4.26 0.38 3.70
CA ARG A 42 5.36 1.02 4.46
C ARG A 42 6.57 0.10 4.64
N LYS A 43 6.33 -1.19 4.83
CA LYS A 43 7.40 -2.19 4.93
C LYS A 43 8.11 -2.38 3.59
N ALA A 44 7.36 -2.51 2.50
CA ALA A 44 7.91 -2.63 1.15
C ALA A 44 8.80 -1.43 0.79
N LEU A 45 8.29 -0.20 0.97
CA LEU A 45 9.02 1.04 0.72
C LEU A 45 10.29 1.14 1.58
N ARG A 46 10.20 0.79 2.87
CA ARG A 46 11.37 0.78 3.76
C ARG A 46 12.44 -0.21 3.28
N LEU A 47 12.04 -1.44 2.92
CA LEU A 47 12.97 -2.45 2.43
C LEU A 47 13.61 -2.05 1.11
N TYR A 48 12.85 -1.42 0.22
CA TYR A 48 13.35 -0.93 -1.07
C TYR A 48 14.39 0.16 -0.85
N ARG A 49 14.04 1.18 -0.05
CA ARG A 49 14.95 2.28 0.30
C ARG A 49 16.24 1.83 0.99
N GLU A 50 16.18 0.73 1.75
CA GLU A 50 17.35 0.14 2.42
C GLU A 50 18.17 -0.79 1.50
N GLY A 51 17.82 -0.91 0.21
CA GLY A 51 18.48 -1.79 -0.74
C GLY A 51 18.29 -3.30 -0.45
N LYS A 52 17.32 -3.64 0.42
CA LYS A 52 17.08 -5.03 0.86
C LYS A 52 16.16 -5.81 -0.07
N THR A 53 15.57 -5.14 -1.04
CA THR A 53 14.63 -5.74 -1.99
C THR A 53 14.67 -4.99 -3.31
N THR A 54 14.29 -5.66 -4.40
CA THR A 54 14.11 -5.02 -5.71
C THR A 54 12.76 -4.30 -5.75
N LEU A 55 12.59 -3.36 -6.68
CA LEU A 55 11.32 -2.67 -6.90
C LEU A 55 10.17 -3.65 -7.15
N TRP A 56 10.40 -4.66 -7.99
CA TRP A 56 9.44 -5.74 -8.24
C TRP A 56 9.05 -6.49 -6.96
N LYS A 57 10.04 -6.83 -6.13
CA LYS A 57 9.76 -7.58 -4.89
C LYS A 57 9.08 -6.71 -3.83
N ALA A 58 9.36 -5.41 -3.81
CA ALA A 58 8.60 -4.45 -3.01
C ALA A 58 7.13 -4.36 -3.47
N ALA A 59 6.87 -4.38 -4.79
CA ALA A 59 5.50 -4.34 -5.31
C ALA A 59 4.71 -5.57 -4.89
N GLU A 60 5.32 -6.75 -4.97
CA GLU A 60 4.73 -8.00 -4.46
C GLU A 60 4.43 -7.93 -2.96
N ILE A 61 5.33 -7.37 -2.14
CA ILE A 61 5.13 -7.25 -0.68
C ILE A 61 3.97 -6.31 -0.35
N ALA A 62 3.76 -5.27 -1.16
CA ALA A 62 2.68 -4.31 -0.98
C ALA A 62 1.36 -4.73 -1.66
N GLU A 63 1.32 -5.90 -2.30
CA GLU A 63 0.21 -6.35 -3.16
C GLU A 63 -0.17 -5.33 -4.24
N LEU A 64 0.83 -4.68 -4.83
CA LEU A 64 0.66 -3.69 -5.89
C LEU A 64 1.25 -4.19 -7.21
N THR A 65 0.77 -3.63 -8.31
CA THR A 65 1.48 -3.71 -9.58
C THR A 65 2.77 -2.89 -9.51
N LEU A 66 3.72 -3.20 -10.40
CA LEU A 66 4.97 -2.44 -10.49
C LEU A 66 4.71 -0.95 -10.74
N HIS A 67 3.74 -0.63 -11.62
CA HIS A 67 3.40 0.74 -11.98
C HIS A 67 2.84 1.53 -10.80
N GLU A 68 1.91 0.94 -10.04
CA GLU A 68 1.37 1.59 -8.83
C GLU A 68 2.46 1.88 -7.80
N LEU A 69 3.46 1.00 -7.66
CA LEU A 69 4.55 1.24 -6.74
C LEU A 69 5.48 2.36 -7.22
N ILE A 70 5.75 2.45 -8.53
CA ILE A 70 6.52 3.55 -9.14
C ILE A 70 5.84 4.88 -8.84
N ASP A 71 4.54 5.00 -9.12
CA ASP A 71 3.78 6.23 -8.88
C ASP A 71 3.81 6.65 -7.40
N ILE A 72 3.78 5.70 -6.47
CA ILE A 72 3.88 5.97 -5.04
C ILE A 72 5.28 6.47 -4.66
N ILE A 73 6.34 5.84 -5.18
CA ILE A 73 7.73 6.24 -4.91
C ILE A 73 8.00 7.65 -5.43
N ASP A 74 7.51 7.97 -6.63
CA ASP A 74 7.58 9.31 -7.24
C ASP A 74 6.91 10.36 -6.36
N ARG A 75 5.69 10.06 -5.89
CA ARG A 75 4.92 10.99 -5.06
C ARG A 75 5.52 11.20 -3.67
N GLU A 76 6.08 10.15 -3.07
CA GLU A 76 6.70 10.19 -1.74
C GLU A 76 8.15 10.74 -1.76
N GLY A 77 8.72 10.99 -2.96
CA GLY A 77 10.07 11.52 -3.11
C GLY A 77 11.16 10.58 -2.62
N ILE A 78 10.93 9.27 -2.69
CA ILE A 78 11.91 8.26 -2.30
C ILE A 78 12.94 8.14 -3.44
N PRO A 79 14.25 8.36 -3.21
CA PRO A 79 15.24 8.29 -4.28
C PRO A 79 15.28 6.89 -4.90
N TYR A 80 15.23 6.83 -6.23
CA TYR A 80 15.46 5.59 -6.96
C TYR A 80 16.92 5.17 -6.87
N ASP A 81 17.17 3.86 -6.77
CA ASP A 81 18.50 3.25 -7.02
C ASP A 81 18.66 2.82 -8.49
N TYR A 82 17.69 3.18 -9.35
CA TYR A 82 17.73 2.96 -10.79
C TYR A 82 17.33 4.25 -11.50
N ASP A 83 18.17 4.65 -12.44
CA ASP A 83 17.92 5.77 -13.34
C ASP A 83 16.72 5.43 -14.25
N VAL A 84 15.52 5.82 -13.79
CA VAL A 84 14.24 5.62 -14.51
C VAL A 84 14.06 6.61 -15.67
N ASP A 85 15.03 7.51 -15.88
CA ASP A 85 15.02 8.49 -16.98
C ASP A 85 15.42 7.86 -18.33
N ALA A 86 15.89 6.60 -18.37
CA ALA A 86 16.44 5.97 -19.58
C ALA A 86 15.54 4.92 -20.26
N THR A 87 14.37 4.55 -19.72
CA THR A 87 13.54 3.46 -20.27
C THR A 87 12.15 3.86 -20.77
N LEU A 88 11.72 5.11 -20.56
CA LEU A 88 10.48 5.64 -21.15
C LEU A 88 10.63 6.08 -22.62
N ASP A 89 11.85 6.08 -23.17
CA ASP A 89 12.15 6.45 -24.56
C ASP A 89 12.23 5.26 -25.55
N TYR A 90 11.81 4.04 -25.17
CA TYR A 90 11.80 2.91 -26.11
C TYR A 90 10.45 2.20 -26.23
N VAL A 91 9.61 2.75 -27.12
CA VAL A 91 8.71 1.97 -27.96
C VAL A 91 8.76 2.53 -29.39
N PRO A 92 9.70 2.09 -30.25
CA PRO A 92 9.47 2.22 -31.67
C PRO A 92 8.37 1.22 -32.04
N PHE A 93 7.19 1.78 -32.28
CA PHE A 93 6.19 1.17 -33.14
C PHE A 93 6.85 0.83 -34.48
N THR A 94 7.05 -0.46 -34.75
CA THR A 94 7.09 -0.96 -36.12
C THR A 94 6.25 -2.21 -36.20
N MET A 95 5.06 -2.04 -36.81
CA MET A 95 4.33 -3.10 -37.50
C MET A 95 5.30 -3.88 -38.39
N ASN A 96 5.31 -5.19 -38.22
CA ASN A 96 5.16 -6.13 -39.33
C ASN A 96 4.62 -7.46 -38.81
#